data_AF-A0A969DYA2-F1
#
_entry.id   AF-A0A969DYA2-F1
#
_cell.length_a   1.000
_cell.length_b   1.000
_cell.length_c   1.000
_cell.angle_alpha   90.00
_cell.angle_beta   90.00
_cell.angle_gamma   90.00
#
_symmetry.space_group_name_H-M   'P 1'
#
loop_
_entity.id
_entity.type
_entity.pdbx_description
1 polymer ?
#
loop_
_entity_poly.entity_id
_entity_poly.type
_entity_poly.pdbx_seq_one_letter_code
_entity_poly.pdbx_strand_id
1 'polypeptide(L)'
;MANFGRVTLVSRVHGVSQPPHTMAIAERIYPISESISAHQLAGVIQQMVQTEINGRITVLADDEQRWSLYFSSGRVVWASGGEHRWRRWYRLLKQLKIHPKSLTLPPPEDPCLEHNALAGLFELRRITRKSMQFAVDSAVNEVLFDIFLQPQRSFKLAVIPMCGSCRNPL
;
A
#
# COMPACT_ATOMS: atom_id res chain seq x y z
N MET A 1 33.13 -9.05 49.59
CA MET A 1 32.21 -8.25 48.76
C MET A 1 31.05 -9.13 48.34
N ALA A 2 29.94 -9.07 49.08
CA ALA A 2 28.62 -9.53 48.65
C ALA A 2 27.64 -8.92 49.65
N ASN A 3 26.83 -7.97 49.18
CA ASN A 3 25.85 -7.30 50.01
C ASN A 3 24.55 -7.12 49.21
N PHE A 4 23.46 -7.09 49.95
CA PHE A 4 22.05 -6.94 49.55
C PHE A 4 21.39 -8.20 48.97
N GLY A 5 20.25 -8.67 49.47
CA GLY A 5 19.32 -8.16 50.48
C GLY A 5 18.00 -8.90 50.30
N ARG A 6 17.43 -9.40 51.39
CA ARG A 6 16.16 -10.15 51.46
C ARG A 6 15.02 -9.19 51.83
N VAL A 7 13.77 -9.68 51.72
CA VAL A 7 12.49 -9.23 52.34
C VAL A 7 11.56 -8.45 51.39
N THR A 8 10.22 -8.60 51.33
CA THR A 8 9.18 -9.64 51.61
C THR A 8 7.86 -9.10 51.00
N LEU A 9 6.96 -10.01 50.59
CA LEU A 9 5.54 -9.83 50.20
C LEU A 9 4.71 -8.83 51.04
N VAL A 10 3.72 -8.16 50.39
CA VAL A 10 2.32 -8.04 50.86
C VAL A 10 1.34 -7.95 49.66
N SER A 11 0.17 -8.56 49.86
CA SER A 11 -0.92 -8.96 48.96
C SER A 11 -1.98 -7.90 48.59
N ARG A 12 -2.85 -8.30 47.63
CA ARG A 12 -4.32 -8.01 47.50
C ARG A 12 -4.74 -6.59 47.08
N VAL A 13 -5.85 -6.33 46.38
CA VAL A 13 -6.82 -7.06 45.53
C VAL A 13 -7.77 -5.98 44.97
N HIS A 14 -8.25 -6.17 43.73
CA HIS A 14 -9.46 -5.60 43.10
C HIS A 14 -9.47 -4.14 42.64
N GLY A 15 -9.56 -4.01 41.31
CA GLY A 15 -10.00 -2.84 40.57
C GLY A 15 -10.22 -3.23 39.12
N VAL A 16 -11.31 -3.96 38.85
CA VAL A 16 -11.82 -4.16 37.48
C VAL A 16 -12.28 -2.80 36.97
N SER A 17 -11.53 -2.18 36.08
CA SER A 17 -12.09 -1.23 35.12
C SER A 17 -11.56 -1.60 33.73
N GLN A 18 -12.49 -1.99 32.87
CA GLN A 18 -12.24 -2.12 31.44
C GLN A 18 -11.73 -0.78 30.91
N PRO A 19 -10.64 -0.73 30.13
CA PRO A 19 -10.34 0.45 29.34
C PRO A 19 -11.24 0.50 28.10
N PRO A 20 -11.67 1.70 27.68
CA PRO A 20 -12.65 1.91 26.62
C PRO A 20 -12.12 1.50 25.25
N HIS A 21 -13.06 1.09 24.39
CA HIS A 21 -12.88 0.77 22.98
C HIS A 21 -12.29 1.93 22.17
N THR A 22 -10.97 2.06 22.20
CA THR A 22 -10.19 2.77 21.17
C THR A 22 -8.87 2.04 21.04
N MET A 23 -8.86 0.93 20.30
CA MET A 23 -7.63 0.23 20.00
C MET A 23 -6.75 1.09 19.09
N ALA A 24 -5.54 1.31 19.57
CA ALA A 24 -4.44 1.98 18.91
C ALA A 24 -4.21 1.42 17.49
N ILE A 25 -4.35 2.29 16.48
CA ILE A 25 -3.90 2.04 15.10
C ILE A 25 -2.43 2.51 14.92
N ALA A 26 -1.80 3.05 15.97
CA ALA A 26 -0.39 3.38 15.94
C ALA A 26 0.46 2.15 16.25
N GLU A 27 1.39 1.84 15.35
CA GLU A 27 2.52 0.91 15.53
C GLU A 27 2.24 -0.59 15.32
N ARG A 28 1.89 -0.95 14.08
CA ARG A 28 2.50 -2.14 13.47
C ARG A 28 3.08 -1.78 12.11
N ILE A 29 4.18 -1.03 12.15
CA ILE A 29 5.20 -1.11 11.09
C ILE A 29 5.74 -2.53 11.21
N TYR A 30 5.20 -3.48 10.44
CA TYR A 30 5.77 -4.82 10.41
C TYR A 30 7.15 -4.72 9.77
N PRO A 31 8.26 -4.93 10.51
CA PRO A 31 9.50 -5.22 9.86
C PRO A 31 9.34 -6.58 9.17
N ILE A 32 9.93 -6.68 7.99
CA ILE A 32 10.05 -7.90 7.20
C ILE A 32 10.62 -9.00 8.10
N SER A 33 9.81 -10.00 8.51
CA SER A 33 10.33 -11.18 9.20
C SER A 33 9.57 -12.49 8.93
N GLU A 34 8.31 -12.44 8.48
CA GLU A 34 7.56 -13.66 8.16
C GLU A 34 6.93 -13.55 6.77
N SER A 35 7.15 -14.56 5.93
CA SER A 35 6.52 -14.64 4.63
C SER A 35 5.05 -15.01 4.79
N ILE A 36 4.19 -14.33 4.04
CA ILE A 36 2.74 -14.56 4.07
C ILE A 36 2.27 -15.15 2.74
N SER A 37 1.18 -15.91 2.81
CA SER A 37 0.48 -16.44 1.64
C SER A 37 -0.38 -15.37 0.94
N ALA A 38 -0.77 -15.67 -0.31
CA ALA A 38 -1.77 -14.91 -1.06
C ALA A 38 -3.07 -14.66 -0.27
N HIS A 39 -3.57 -15.67 0.45
CA HIS A 39 -4.80 -15.53 1.23
C HIS A 39 -4.65 -14.53 2.38
N GLN A 40 -3.52 -14.58 3.09
CA GLN A 40 -3.22 -13.61 4.15
C GLN A 40 -3.05 -12.20 3.59
N LEU A 41 -2.43 -12.03 2.42
CA LEU A 41 -2.32 -10.74 1.74
C LEU A 41 -3.70 -10.16 1.41
N ALA A 42 -4.63 -10.98 0.90
CA ALA A 42 -6.00 -10.55 0.66
C ALA A 42 -6.68 -10.04 1.95
N GLY A 43 -6.44 -10.70 3.09
CA GLY A 43 -6.89 -10.25 4.41
C GLY A 43 -6.32 -8.89 4.83
N VAL A 44 -5.02 -8.65 4.59
CA VAL A 44 -4.39 -7.35 4.87
C VAL A 44 -4.98 -6.25 3.99
N ILE A 45 -5.21 -6.51 2.70
CA ILE A 45 -5.86 -5.55 1.79
C ILE A 45 -7.28 -5.22 2.26
N GLN A 46 -8.06 -6.23 2.66
CA GLN A 46 -9.40 -6.05 3.23
C GLN A 46 -9.36 -5.19 4.49
N GLN A 47 -8.42 -5.45 5.40
CA GLN A 47 -8.26 -4.67 6.63
C GLN A 47 -7.93 -3.20 6.32
N MET A 48 -7.04 -2.94 5.35
CA MET A 48 -6.68 -1.58 4.93
C MET A 48 -7.86 -0.81 4.35
N VAL A 49 -8.72 -1.50 3.59
CA VAL A 49 -9.99 -0.95 3.08
C VAL A 49 -10.94 -0.61 4.22
N GLN A 50 -11.16 -1.54 5.16
CA GLN A 50 -12.12 -1.39 6.27
C GLN A 50 -11.69 -0.32 7.29
N THR A 51 -10.39 -0.14 7.50
CA THR A 51 -9.84 0.84 8.44
C THR A 51 -9.59 2.21 7.81
N GLU A 52 -9.91 2.37 6.52
CA GLU A 52 -9.73 3.60 5.75
C GLU A 52 -8.32 4.19 5.81
N ILE A 53 -7.29 3.36 6.00
CA ILE A 53 -5.91 3.80 6.14
C ILE A 53 -5.43 4.44 4.82
N ASN A 54 -5.00 5.69 4.91
CA ASN A 54 -4.29 6.37 3.83
C ASN A 54 -2.83 5.92 3.83
N GLY A 55 -2.40 5.27 2.76
CA GLY A 55 -1.06 4.70 2.73
C GLY A 55 -0.75 3.90 1.49
N ARG A 56 0.32 3.14 1.58
CA ARG A 56 0.74 2.20 0.55
C ARG A 56 1.17 0.90 1.20
N ILE A 57 0.74 -0.21 0.61
CA ILE A 57 1.31 -1.53 0.88
C ILE A 57 2.32 -1.82 -0.21
N THR A 58 3.56 -2.12 0.18
CA THR A 58 4.57 -2.69 -0.71
C THR A 58 4.59 -4.20 -0.52
N VAL A 59 4.39 -4.93 -1.62
CA VAL A 59 4.42 -6.40 -1.66
C VAL A 59 5.73 -6.79 -2.32
N LEU A 60 6.53 -7.64 -1.67
CA LEU A 60 7.77 -8.19 -2.21
C LEU A 60 7.64 -9.71 -2.28
N ALA A 61 7.79 -10.28 -3.47
CA ALA A 61 7.88 -11.73 -3.66
C ALA A 61 9.34 -12.22 -3.51
N ASP A 62 9.50 -13.54 -3.43
CA ASP A 62 10.79 -14.20 -3.26
C ASP A 62 11.74 -14.03 -4.45
N ASP A 63 11.21 -13.76 -5.65
CA ASP A 63 11.94 -13.49 -6.89
C ASP A 63 12.31 -12.00 -7.07
N GLU A 64 12.32 -11.25 -5.97
CA GLU A 64 12.57 -9.80 -5.92
C GLU A 64 11.53 -8.94 -6.65
N GLN A 65 10.48 -9.54 -7.23
CA GLN A 65 9.39 -8.76 -7.81
C GLN A 65 8.67 -7.97 -6.71
N ARG A 66 8.41 -6.70 -7.02
CA ARG A 66 7.81 -5.75 -6.10
C ARG A 66 6.56 -5.14 -6.71
N TRP A 67 5.49 -5.09 -5.91
CA TRP A 67 4.28 -4.34 -6.21
C TRP A 67 4.00 -3.31 -5.14
N SER A 68 3.17 -2.34 -5.49
CA SER A 68 2.69 -1.31 -4.57
C SER A 68 1.21 -1.07 -4.81
N LEU A 69 0.42 -1.13 -3.75
CA LEU A 69 -1.00 -0.78 -3.74
C LEU A 69 -1.16 0.50 -2.91
N TYR A 70 -1.75 1.52 -3.51
CA TYR A 70 -1.95 2.83 -2.89
C TYR A 70 -3.39 2.96 -2.41
N PHE A 71 -3.58 3.39 -1.18
CA PHE A 71 -4.87 3.47 -0.52
C PHE A 71 -5.18 4.91 -0.11
N SER A 72 -6.42 5.32 -0.35
CA SER A 72 -6.99 6.50 0.31
C SER A 72 -8.46 6.30 0.60
N SER A 73 -8.91 6.74 1.78
CA SER A 73 -10.33 6.73 2.19
C SER A 73 -11.02 5.38 1.96
N GLY A 74 -10.35 4.30 2.36
CA GLY A 74 -10.85 2.93 2.22
C GLY A 74 -10.86 2.38 0.79
N ARG A 75 -10.18 3.02 -0.16
CA ARG A 75 -10.15 2.60 -1.57
C ARG A 75 -8.73 2.47 -2.09
N VAL A 76 -8.52 1.54 -3.02
CA VAL A 76 -7.28 1.49 -3.80
C VAL A 76 -7.35 2.60 -4.86
N VAL A 77 -6.45 3.57 -4.78
CA VAL A 77 -6.38 4.71 -5.71
C VAL A 77 -5.36 4.49 -6.82
N TRP A 78 -4.41 3.58 -6.63
CA TRP A 78 -3.46 3.18 -7.67
C TRP A 78 -2.80 1.83 -7.35
N ALA A 79 -2.21 1.21 -8.38
CA ALA A 79 -1.36 0.05 -8.23
C ALA A 79 -0.18 0.11 -9.21
N SER A 80 0.99 -0.36 -8.79
CA SER A 80 2.21 -0.34 -9.59
C SER A 80 3.13 -1.53 -9.27
N GLY A 81 4.18 -1.69 -10.08
CA GLY A 81 5.21 -2.72 -9.94
C GLY A 81 4.96 -3.96 -10.79
N GLY A 82 5.62 -5.06 -10.43
CA GLY A 82 5.73 -6.28 -11.24
C GLY A 82 6.76 -6.17 -12.36
N GLU A 83 7.03 -7.29 -13.02
CA GLU A 83 8.08 -7.43 -14.04
C GLU A 83 7.92 -6.46 -15.22
N HIS A 84 6.67 -6.21 -15.62
CA HIS A 84 6.35 -5.48 -16.84
C HIS A 84 5.71 -4.12 -16.58
N ARG A 85 6.07 -3.45 -15.47
CA ARG A 85 5.58 -2.12 -15.08
C ARG A 85 5.54 -1.12 -16.24
N TRP A 86 6.67 -0.89 -16.90
CA TRP A 86 6.74 0.11 -17.98
C TRP A 86 5.94 -0.29 -19.22
N ARG A 87 5.91 -1.57 -19.57
CA ARG A 87 5.07 -2.05 -20.67
C ARG A 87 3.58 -1.84 -20.39
N ARG A 88 3.14 -2.08 -19.15
CA ARG A 88 1.78 -1.76 -18.68
C ARG A 88 1.48 -0.27 -18.80
N TRP A 89 2.38 0.56 -18.29
CA TRP A 89 2.24 2.02 -18.36
C TRP A 89 2.11 2.54 -19.79
N TYR A 90 2.99 2.12 -20.70
CA TYR A 90 2.92 2.52 -22.12
C TYR A 90 1.63 2.05 -22.81
N ARG A 91 1.17 0.82 -22.52
CA ARG A 91 -0.09 0.30 -23.05
C ARG A 91 -1.28 1.13 -22.56
N LEU A 92 -1.29 1.50 -21.29
CA LEU A 92 -2.30 2.37 -20.72
C LEU A 92 -2.30 3.75 -21.39
N LEU A 93 -1.13 4.40 -21.52
CA LEU A 93 -1.02 5.69 -22.22
C LEU A 93 -1.54 5.62 -23.66
N LYS A 94 -1.23 4.54 -24.39
CA LYS A 94 -1.74 4.30 -25.74
C LYS A 94 -3.27 4.18 -25.75
N GLN A 95 -3.86 3.46 -24.80
CA GLN A 95 -5.33 3.34 -24.68
C GLN A 95 -5.99 4.69 -24.36
N LEU A 96 -5.32 5.53 -23.57
CA LEU A 96 -5.76 6.90 -23.26
C LEU A 96 -5.47 7.90 -24.39
N LYS A 97 -4.83 7.46 -25.48
CA LYS A 97 -4.39 8.31 -26.62
C LYS A 97 -3.43 9.42 -26.19
N ILE A 98 -2.58 9.15 -25.19
CA ILE A 98 -1.57 10.07 -24.68
C ILE A 98 -0.23 9.68 -25.26
N HIS A 99 0.47 10.66 -25.83
CA HIS A 99 1.80 10.44 -26.35
C HIS A 99 2.82 10.51 -25.19
N PRO A 100 3.70 9.51 -24.95
CA PRO A 100 4.60 9.53 -23.80
C PRO A 100 5.48 10.78 -23.68
N LYS A 101 5.91 11.34 -24.83
CA LYS A 101 6.68 12.60 -24.88
C LYS A 101 5.93 13.83 -24.38
N SER A 102 4.60 13.79 -24.23
CA SER A 102 3.82 14.90 -23.68
C SER A 102 3.77 14.89 -22.15
N LEU A 103 4.44 13.94 -21.50
CA LEU A 103 4.49 13.81 -20.04
C LEU A 103 5.81 14.36 -19.52
N THR A 104 5.74 15.33 -18.62
CA THR A 104 6.85 15.62 -17.71
C THR A 104 6.73 14.66 -16.54
N LEU A 105 7.51 13.58 -16.57
CA LEU A 105 7.52 12.61 -15.49
C LEU A 105 8.45 13.10 -14.36
N PRO A 106 8.05 12.96 -13.08
CA PRO A 106 8.99 13.09 -11.97
C PRO A 106 10.12 12.06 -12.07
N PRO A 107 11.17 12.15 -11.23
CA PRO A 107 12.29 11.21 -11.23
C PRO A 107 11.79 9.75 -11.14
N PRO A 108 12.42 8.80 -11.86
CA PRO A 108 11.97 7.40 -11.93
C PRO A 108 11.92 6.69 -10.57
N GLU A 109 12.61 7.23 -9.57
CA GLU A 109 12.62 6.76 -8.19
C GLU A 109 11.36 7.12 -7.40
N ASP A 110 10.53 8.06 -7.90
CA ASP A 110 9.24 8.39 -7.29
C ASP A 110 8.31 7.17 -7.36
N PRO A 111 7.96 6.56 -6.21
CA PRO A 111 7.10 5.39 -6.23
C PRO A 111 5.68 5.72 -6.74
N CYS A 112 5.26 6.97 -6.60
CA CYS A 112 3.97 7.49 -7.04
C CYS A 112 4.00 8.02 -8.48
N LEU A 113 5.10 7.87 -9.22
CA LEU A 113 5.30 8.50 -10.53
C LEU A 113 4.12 8.34 -11.50
N GLU A 114 3.61 7.12 -11.69
CA GLU A 114 2.52 6.87 -12.67
C GLU A 114 1.21 7.50 -12.22
N HIS A 115 0.89 7.40 -10.93
CA HIS A 115 -0.28 8.03 -10.35
C HIS A 115 -0.18 9.56 -10.45
N ASN A 116 0.97 10.14 -10.09
CA ASN A 116 1.23 11.58 -10.17
C ASN A 116 1.16 12.09 -11.62
N ALA A 117 1.63 11.29 -12.59
CA ALA A 117 1.51 11.63 -14.00
C ALA A 117 0.04 11.64 -14.46
N LEU A 118 -0.77 10.66 -14.06
CA LEU A 118 -2.21 10.66 -14.36
C LEU A 118 -2.96 11.80 -13.67
N ALA A 119 -2.61 12.09 -12.42
CA ALA A 119 -3.14 13.22 -11.66
C ALA A 119 -2.91 14.54 -12.41
N GLY A 120 -1.67 14.78 -12.84
CA GLY A 120 -1.33 15.97 -13.62
C GLY A 120 -2.08 16.03 -14.95
N LEU A 121 -2.23 14.91 -15.66
CA LEU A 121 -3.04 14.86 -16.89
C LEU A 121 -4.51 15.21 -16.63
N PHE A 122 -5.07 14.75 -15.51
CA PHE A 122 -6.45 15.03 -15.13
C PHE A 122 -6.63 16.51 -14.74
N GLU A 123 -5.73 17.06 -13.93
CA GLU A 123 -5.70 18.48 -13.55
C GLU A 123 -5.60 19.39 -14.79
N LEU A 124 -4.75 19.01 -15.75
CA LEU A 124 -4.60 19.70 -17.05
C LEU A 124 -5.75 19.44 -18.03
N ARG A 125 -6.80 18.71 -17.60
CA ARG A 125 -7.98 18.31 -18.39
C ARG A 125 -7.63 17.57 -19.70
N ARG A 126 -6.50 16.87 -19.72
CA ARG A 126 -6.04 16.03 -20.85
C ARG A 126 -6.70 14.66 -20.86
N ILE A 127 -7.19 14.23 -19.69
CA ILE A 127 -8.02 13.03 -19.54
C ILE A 127 -9.30 13.35 -18.79
N THR A 128 -10.34 12.56 -19.03
CA THR A 128 -11.61 12.68 -18.32
C THR A 128 -11.60 11.89 -17.02
N ARG A 129 -12.56 12.13 -16.13
CA ARG A 129 -12.76 11.29 -14.92
C ARG A 129 -12.98 9.82 -15.28
N LYS A 130 -13.70 9.53 -16.37
CA LYS A 130 -13.92 8.17 -16.86
C LYS A 130 -12.61 7.51 -17.32
N SER A 131 -11.75 8.26 -18.00
CA SER A 131 -10.42 7.81 -18.42
C SER A 131 -9.50 7.55 -17.22
N MET A 132 -9.55 8.42 -16.20
CA MET A 132 -8.84 8.24 -14.94
C MET A 132 -9.30 6.98 -14.22
N GLN A 133 -10.61 6.79 -14.06
CA GLN A 133 -11.16 5.59 -13.43
C GLN A 133 -10.76 4.32 -14.18
N PHE A 134 -10.88 4.32 -15.51
CA PHE A 134 -10.41 3.21 -16.35
C PHE A 134 -8.94 2.88 -16.13
N ALA A 135 -8.09 3.91 -16.00
CA ALA A 135 -6.67 3.74 -15.75
C ALA A 135 -6.39 3.10 -14.39
N VAL A 136 -7.05 3.58 -13.34
CA VAL A 136 -6.97 3.02 -11.98
C VAL A 136 -7.42 1.56 -12.00
N ASP A 137 -8.62 1.28 -12.54
CA ASP A 137 -9.18 -0.07 -12.59
C ASP A 137 -8.27 -1.03 -13.37
N SER A 138 -7.73 -0.58 -14.51
CA SER A 138 -6.81 -1.40 -15.33
C SER A 138 -5.52 -1.71 -14.58
N ALA A 139 -4.92 -0.72 -13.93
CA ALA A 139 -3.68 -0.89 -13.18
C ALA A 139 -3.89 -1.80 -11.96
N VAL A 140 -4.96 -1.59 -11.20
CA VAL A 140 -5.32 -2.40 -10.03
C VAL A 140 -5.58 -3.84 -10.43
N ASN A 141 -6.45 -4.08 -11.42
CA ASN A 141 -6.76 -5.44 -11.86
C ASN A 141 -5.52 -6.19 -12.34
N GLU A 142 -4.66 -5.55 -13.13
CA GLU A 142 -3.45 -6.20 -13.64
C GLU A 142 -2.46 -6.52 -12.52
N VAL A 143 -2.27 -5.62 -11.55
CA VAL A 143 -1.38 -5.87 -10.40
C VAL A 143 -1.94 -6.96 -9.48
N LEU A 144 -3.24 -6.92 -9.16
CA LEU A 144 -3.86 -7.95 -8.33
C LEU A 144 -3.82 -9.32 -9.00
N PHE A 145 -4.01 -9.37 -10.32
CA PHE A 145 -3.88 -10.59 -11.09
C PHE A 145 -2.45 -11.13 -11.06
N ASP A 146 -1.45 -10.27 -11.24
CA ASP A 146 -0.03 -10.63 -11.17
C ASP A 146 0.38 -11.16 -9.79
N ILE A 147 -0.18 -10.58 -8.72
CA ILE A 147 0.05 -11.02 -7.34
C ILE A 147 -0.65 -12.38 -7.07
N PHE A 148 -1.94 -12.50 -7.40
CA PHE A 148 -2.78 -13.60 -6.93
C PHE A 148 -2.89 -14.80 -7.86
N LEU A 149 -2.63 -14.65 -9.15
CA LEU A 149 -2.73 -15.78 -10.08
C LEU A 149 -1.50 -16.70 -10.03
N GLN A 150 -0.39 -16.22 -9.49
CA GLN A 150 0.84 -17.00 -9.47
C GLN A 150 0.84 -18.02 -8.31
N PRO A 151 0.92 -19.33 -8.60
CA PRO A 151 0.81 -20.35 -7.57
C PRO A 151 2.02 -20.34 -6.62
N GLN A 152 1.75 -20.55 -5.33
CA GLN A 152 2.74 -20.81 -4.28
C GLN A 152 3.80 -19.72 -4.05
N ARG A 153 3.46 -18.45 -4.26
CA ARG A 153 4.33 -17.35 -3.84
C ARG A 153 4.18 -17.04 -2.36
N SER A 154 5.31 -16.83 -1.71
CA SER A 154 5.38 -16.23 -0.40
C SER A 154 5.71 -14.74 -0.56
N PHE A 155 5.10 -13.90 0.29
CA PHE A 155 5.23 -12.45 0.18
C PHE A 155 5.74 -11.85 1.48
N LYS A 156 6.54 -10.80 1.35
CA LYS A 156 6.91 -9.89 2.45
C LYS A 156 6.17 -8.57 2.23
N LEU A 157 5.62 -8.01 3.30
CA LEU A 157 4.87 -6.76 3.23
C LEU A 157 5.56 -5.64 3.98
N ALA A 158 5.42 -4.43 3.45
CA ALA A 158 5.67 -3.20 4.19
C ALA A 158 4.48 -2.26 4.01
N VAL A 159 3.86 -1.83 5.11
CA VAL A 159 2.80 -0.81 5.10
C VAL A 159 3.43 0.53 5.43
N ILE A 160 3.27 1.49 4.53
CA ILE A 160 3.83 2.83 4.63
C ILE A 160 2.65 3.80 4.68
N PRO A 161 2.37 4.46 5.81
CA PRO A 161 1.33 5.49 5.86
C PRO A 161 1.70 6.64 4.91
N MET A 162 0.71 7.24 4.25
CA MET A 162 0.99 8.40 3.40
C MET A 162 1.41 9.57 4.29
N CYS A 163 2.64 10.04 4.09
CA CYS A 163 3.06 11.36 4.56
C CYS A 163 2.19 12.41 3.85
N GLY A 164 1.79 13.48 4.56
CA GLY A 164 0.89 14.52 4.04
C GLY A 164 1.35 15.24 2.76
N SER A 165 2.53 14.93 2.22
CA SER A 165 3.05 15.43 0.94
C SER A 165 2.62 14.62 -0.28
N CYS A 166 2.07 13.41 -0.11
CA CYS A 166 1.51 12.63 -1.21
C CYS A 166 0.16 13.23 -1.60
N ARG A 167 0.10 13.93 -2.74
CA ARG A 167 -1.14 14.55 -3.24
C ARG A 167 -2.21 13.48 -3.45
N ASN A 168 -3.40 13.73 -2.90
CA ASN A 168 -4.61 13.01 -3.29
C ASN A 168 -5.33 13.81 -4.39
N PRO A 169 -5.30 13.38 -5.66
CA PRO A 169 -5.95 14.07 -6.77
C PRO A 169 -7.40 13.62 -6.99
N LEU A 170 -7.93 12.71 -6.16
CA LEU A 170 -9.26 12.13 -6.28
C LEU A 170 -10.19 12.56 -5.15
#